data_AF-B4VVC5-F1
#
_entry.id   AF-B4VVC5-F1
#
_cell.length_a   1.000
_cell.length_b   1.000
_cell.length_c   1.000
_cell.angle_alpha   90.00
_cell.angle_beta   90.00
_cell.angle_gamma   90.00
#
_symmetry.space_group_name_H-M   'P 1'
#
loop_
_entity.id
_entity.type
_entity.pdbx_description
1 polymer ?
#
loop_
_entity_poly.entity_id
_entity_poly.type
_entity_poly.pdbx_seq_one_letter_code
_entity_poly.pdbx_strand_id
1 'polypeptide(L)'
;MQAYVPFQFRAVDPDKCWLTKGTIAYLPSLDSDPNGVSLVIPRSCFKGNNPGRNGIRAPKALVFGVVQLAPRNPGKRWGSANSSYSCIQFLPWDAVKRDIVPDTLKAVRELNELSSDRTHLLEFLTAKVSGTSTPELLQILHHDTHSILTTHPRVVKHTLELMREYLVGLATGGSLKFNTSMTMPDEQLEDGEVCIPGIPDGTEVVGFRYPMRWRYDWKVWVNRALDRWQNFDGIIAASEKTWREIGGDCDGDLVCWKPAQRLPNVAAAIKTFAQAPQLTKDKEILDGSLAEITVRAMSNNVGLISYLIAKANAIGRSDIVEELAQQLQIEVDSLKHAAKADPTVISNAQKAMGYNRVPWLSHYRNRDVYVKTPLPVNEGATDTISQLVGEVNQLFIPPQFRMANLRTFINLFPDKVPNSWLVAAQRRVEEFAQDVQRAVAPAKPYKERNQRVPRTVQDKIDENLKGVTDKYRSLLDNCKTQQQRRQVIAALWQVQHRNNTTKRSTALVFLVGLPFILDVLDNPPIHTFKLIGLKGSDYPDTLFKGETLQVKVDSDSRFGNYLVARDTSGKVLGTFTEIDGIPVNLGQEFRLKLYTRFSKANKPTRIDAFVIGKSAA
;
A
#
# COMPACT_ATOMS: atom_id res chain seq x y z
N MET A 1 26.02 -23.23 -2.45
CA MET A 1 27.04 -22.20 -2.69
C MET A 1 26.54 -20.89 -2.11
N GLN A 2 27.37 -20.15 -1.40
CA GLN A 2 27.00 -18.83 -0.87
C GLN A 2 27.14 -17.82 -2.02
N ALA A 3 26.02 -17.24 -2.47
CA ALA A 3 26.05 -16.22 -3.51
C ALA A 3 26.64 -14.91 -2.98
N TYR A 4 27.46 -14.24 -3.79
CA TYR A 4 27.96 -12.91 -3.49
C TYR A 4 26.83 -11.89 -3.69
N VAL A 5 26.71 -10.93 -2.78
CA VAL A 5 25.68 -9.89 -2.83
C VAL A 5 26.37 -8.55 -3.03
N PRO A 6 26.35 -8.00 -4.27
CA PRO A 6 26.86 -6.66 -4.54
C PRO A 6 26.12 -5.60 -3.73
N PHE A 7 26.73 -4.44 -3.55
CA PHE A 7 26.10 -3.36 -2.81
C PHE A 7 26.51 -2.00 -3.34
N GLN A 8 25.63 -1.02 -3.12
CA GLN A 8 25.93 0.38 -3.33
C GLN A 8 26.76 0.90 -2.15
N PHE A 9 27.86 1.58 -2.44
CA PHE A 9 28.79 2.08 -1.45
C PHE A 9 28.96 3.61 -1.51
N ARG A 10 29.45 4.14 -0.39
CA ARG A 10 30.18 5.42 -0.31
C ARG A 10 31.52 5.14 0.34
N ALA A 11 32.61 5.67 -0.19
CA ALA A 11 33.91 5.53 0.43
C ALA A 11 34.67 6.86 0.46
N VAL A 12 35.35 7.11 1.59
CA VAL A 12 36.11 8.33 1.84
C VAL A 12 37.50 7.95 2.36
N ASP A 13 38.51 8.64 1.84
CA ASP A 13 39.83 8.74 2.44
C ASP A 13 39.87 10.00 3.32
N PRO A 14 39.88 9.86 4.66
CA PRO A 14 39.83 11.00 5.58
C PRO A 14 41.02 11.96 5.42
N ASP A 15 42.17 11.47 4.95
CA ASP A 15 43.41 12.25 4.86
C ASP A 15 43.53 13.02 3.55
N LYS A 16 42.95 12.49 2.46
CA LYS A 16 43.09 13.03 1.10
C LYS A 16 41.84 13.73 0.57
N CYS A 17 40.77 13.77 1.36
CA CYS A 17 39.52 14.50 1.07
C CYS A 17 38.91 14.17 -0.32
N TRP A 18 39.02 12.94 -0.80
CA TRP A 18 38.28 12.47 -1.96
C TRP A 18 37.13 11.56 -1.53
N LEU A 19 35.98 11.74 -2.20
CA LEU A 19 34.74 10.99 -1.98
C LEU A 19 34.46 10.13 -3.19
N THR A 20 34.11 8.87 -2.98
CA THR A 20 33.68 7.95 -4.03
C THR A 20 32.30 7.39 -3.75
N LYS A 21 31.57 7.13 -4.82
CA LYS A 21 30.30 6.41 -4.79
C LYS A 21 30.15 5.50 -5.99
N GLY A 22 29.46 4.38 -5.80
CA GLY A 22 29.15 3.46 -6.88
C GLY A 22 28.50 2.19 -6.36
N THR A 23 28.52 1.16 -7.20
CA THR A 23 28.28 -0.23 -6.82
C THR A 23 29.61 -0.97 -6.75
N ILE A 24 29.69 -1.99 -5.89
CA ILE A 24 30.86 -2.85 -5.75
C ILE A 24 30.44 -4.31 -5.74
N ALA A 25 31.21 -5.14 -6.41
CA ALA A 25 31.12 -6.59 -6.39
C ALA A 25 32.49 -7.20 -6.08
N TYR A 26 32.45 -8.41 -5.56
CA TYR A 26 33.62 -9.25 -5.46
C TYR A 26 34.16 -9.57 -6.86
N LEU A 27 35.48 -9.58 -7.02
CA LEU A 27 36.14 -9.91 -8.27
C LEU A 27 37.24 -10.95 -7.97
N PRO A 28 37.02 -12.25 -8.29
CA PRO A 28 37.96 -13.31 -7.92
C PRO A 28 39.38 -13.10 -8.43
N SER A 29 39.56 -12.39 -9.55
CA SER A 29 40.89 -12.11 -10.10
C SER A 29 41.73 -11.19 -9.22
N LEU A 30 41.14 -10.47 -8.26
CA LEU A 30 41.88 -9.62 -7.32
C LEU A 30 42.54 -10.40 -6.17
N ASP A 31 42.03 -11.59 -5.84
CA ASP A 31 42.59 -12.44 -4.78
C ASP A 31 44.02 -12.90 -5.09
N SER A 32 44.33 -13.03 -6.38
CA SER A 32 45.64 -13.41 -6.89
C SER A 32 46.31 -12.30 -7.70
N ASP A 33 45.93 -11.02 -7.50
CA ASP A 33 46.54 -9.92 -8.24
C ASP A 33 48.04 -9.78 -7.86
N PRO A 34 48.97 -9.83 -8.83
CA PRO A 34 50.41 -9.85 -8.54
C PRO A 34 50.93 -8.55 -7.92
N ASN A 35 50.16 -7.46 -8.01
CA ASN A 35 50.51 -6.18 -7.42
C ASN A 35 49.82 -5.95 -6.06
N GLY A 36 49.11 -6.96 -5.54
CA GLY A 36 48.39 -6.88 -4.27
C GLY A 36 47.17 -5.95 -4.31
N VAL A 37 46.58 -5.71 -5.48
CA VAL A 37 45.39 -4.86 -5.61
C VAL A 37 44.17 -5.58 -5.03
N SER A 38 43.64 -5.08 -3.91
CA SER A 38 42.42 -5.64 -3.30
C SER A 38 41.13 -4.90 -3.68
N LEU A 39 41.24 -3.75 -4.35
CA LEU A 39 40.10 -2.88 -4.65
C LEU A 39 40.36 -2.05 -5.91
N VAL A 40 39.39 -2.02 -6.81
CA VAL A 40 39.39 -1.17 -8.01
C VAL A 40 38.23 -0.19 -7.91
N ILE A 41 38.53 1.11 -7.98
CA ILE A 41 37.52 2.17 -8.04
C ILE A 41 37.68 2.92 -9.38
N PRO A 42 36.73 2.80 -10.32
CA PRO A 42 36.73 3.56 -11.55
C PRO A 42 36.68 5.08 -11.29
N ARG A 43 37.27 5.88 -12.20
CA ARG A 43 37.29 7.36 -12.05
C ARG A 43 35.90 7.97 -11.98
N SER A 44 34.92 7.39 -12.66
CA SER A 44 33.51 7.83 -12.63
C SER A 44 32.89 7.79 -11.22
N CYS A 45 33.44 6.99 -10.32
CA CYS A 45 32.99 6.90 -8.94
C CYS A 45 33.41 8.10 -8.09
N PHE A 46 34.50 8.80 -8.44
CA PHE A 46 35.01 9.94 -7.67
C PHE A 46 34.12 11.18 -7.88
N LYS A 47 33.77 11.85 -6.77
CA LYS A 47 32.94 13.06 -6.75
C LYS A 47 33.77 14.21 -6.17
N GLY A 48 34.10 15.19 -7.00
CA GLY A 48 35.00 16.29 -6.64
C GLY A 48 36.46 15.99 -6.95
N ASN A 49 37.34 16.12 -5.95
CA ASN A 49 38.79 15.96 -6.09
C ASN A 49 39.16 14.56 -6.60
N ASN A 50 39.42 14.44 -7.90
CA ASN A 50 39.87 13.19 -8.51
C ASN A 50 41.36 12.99 -8.22
N PRO A 51 41.78 11.85 -7.64
CA PRO A 51 43.20 11.52 -7.60
C PRO A 51 43.72 11.49 -9.04
N GLY A 52 44.70 12.33 -9.36
CA GLY A 52 45.26 12.47 -10.72
C GLY A 52 45.66 11.14 -11.39
N ARG A 53 46.01 11.20 -12.68
CA ARG A 53 46.13 10.01 -13.54
C ARG A 53 47.08 8.92 -12.96
N ASN A 54 46.47 7.80 -12.58
CA ASN A 54 47.00 6.42 -12.44
C ASN A 54 48.10 6.17 -11.40
N GLY A 55 47.80 5.27 -10.47
CA GLY A 55 48.77 4.59 -9.60
C GLY A 55 48.05 3.69 -8.60
N ILE A 56 48.65 2.54 -8.26
CA ILE A 56 48.25 1.76 -7.08
C ILE A 56 48.48 2.64 -5.86
N ARG A 57 47.47 2.74 -4.99
CA ARG A 57 47.54 3.57 -3.79
C ARG A 57 47.20 2.73 -2.58
N ALA A 58 47.96 2.93 -1.51
CA ALA A 58 47.66 2.45 -0.18
C ALA A 58 47.14 3.63 0.65
N PRO A 59 45.83 3.94 0.63
CA PRO A 59 45.29 4.92 1.56
C PRO A 59 45.57 4.45 3.00
N LYS A 60 45.89 5.36 3.92
CA LYS A 60 46.12 4.99 5.32
C LYS A 60 44.87 4.42 5.97
N ALA A 61 43.71 4.94 5.59
CA ALA A 61 42.40 4.45 5.98
C ALA A 61 41.40 4.70 4.86
N LEU A 62 40.48 3.76 4.66
CA LEU A 62 39.35 3.89 3.75
C LEU A 62 38.08 3.56 4.53
N VAL A 63 37.23 4.57 4.73
CA VAL A 63 35.96 4.40 5.44
C VAL A 63 34.90 4.04 4.42
N PHE A 64 34.38 2.82 4.51
CA PHE A 64 33.30 2.31 3.64
C PHE A 64 31.95 2.38 4.34
N GLY A 65 30.99 3.05 3.71
CA GLY A 65 29.58 3.01 4.05
C GLY A 65 28.82 2.15 3.05
N VAL A 66 28.02 1.21 3.54
CA VAL A 66 27.05 0.45 2.75
C VAL A 66 25.74 1.24 2.71
N VAL A 67 25.28 1.59 1.50
CA VAL A 67 24.01 2.31 1.30
C VAL A 67 22.85 1.33 1.14
N GLN A 68 23.01 0.38 0.23
CA GLN A 68 21.97 -0.60 -0.08
C GLN A 68 22.61 -1.86 -0.65
N LEU A 69 22.16 -3.03 -0.19
CA LEU A 69 22.52 -4.32 -0.80
C LEU A 69 21.70 -4.55 -2.08
N ALA A 70 22.26 -5.26 -3.05
CA ALA A 70 21.53 -5.75 -4.21
C ALA A 70 20.27 -6.54 -3.75
N PRO A 71 19.11 -6.36 -4.39
CA PRO A 71 17.88 -7.04 -4.00
C PRO A 71 18.05 -8.57 -4.05
N ARG A 72 17.89 -9.26 -2.92
CA ARG A 72 18.08 -10.71 -2.88
C ARG A 72 16.95 -11.44 -3.61
N ASN A 73 17.31 -12.00 -4.76
CA ASN A 73 16.63 -12.99 -5.58
C ASN A 73 15.23 -12.62 -6.16
N PRO A 74 15.09 -12.55 -7.50
CA PRO A 74 13.80 -12.47 -8.19
C PRO A 74 13.01 -13.77 -8.03
N GLY A 75 12.13 -13.82 -7.02
CA GLY A 75 11.24 -14.97 -6.80
C GLY A 75 10.83 -15.18 -5.34
N LYS A 76 11.51 -14.56 -4.38
CA LYS A 76 11.16 -14.67 -2.95
C LYS A 76 11.03 -13.27 -2.31
N ARG A 77 9.83 -12.72 -2.44
CA ARG A 77 9.22 -11.64 -1.63
C ARG A 77 9.94 -10.29 -1.47
N TRP A 78 11.17 -10.07 -1.94
CA TRP A 78 11.83 -8.76 -1.87
C TRP A 78 12.72 -8.52 -3.10
N GLY A 79 12.21 -7.78 -4.08
CA GLY A 79 12.90 -7.49 -5.34
C GLY A 79 11.97 -7.37 -6.55
N SER A 80 10.70 -6.99 -6.34
CA SER A 80 9.74 -6.80 -7.43
C SER A 80 9.06 -5.45 -7.34
N ALA A 81 9.06 -4.68 -8.43
CA ALA A 81 8.31 -3.45 -8.56
C ALA A 81 6.94 -3.75 -9.17
N ASN A 82 5.89 -3.20 -8.55
CA ASN A 82 4.59 -3.14 -9.21
C ASN A 82 4.70 -2.20 -10.40
N SER A 83 4.06 -2.57 -11.52
CA SER A 83 3.88 -1.65 -12.64
C SER A 83 2.99 -0.48 -12.24
N SER A 84 3.09 0.59 -13.01
CA SER A 84 2.30 1.81 -12.82
C SER A 84 1.97 2.44 -14.16
N TYR A 85 1.07 3.42 -14.16
CA TYR A 85 0.71 4.12 -15.39
C TYR A 85 1.93 4.75 -16.06
N SER A 86 2.95 5.15 -15.30
CA SER A 86 4.10 5.84 -15.86
C SER A 86 4.96 4.95 -16.76
N CYS A 87 4.85 3.62 -16.68
CA CYS A 87 5.51 2.69 -17.60
C CYS A 87 4.57 2.08 -18.65
N ILE A 88 3.35 1.71 -18.24
CA ILE A 88 2.39 1.03 -19.12
C ILE A 88 1.83 1.97 -20.20
N GLN A 89 1.72 3.28 -19.92
CA GLN A 89 1.15 4.25 -20.86
C GLN A 89 1.83 4.29 -22.22
N PHE A 90 3.10 3.87 -22.30
CA PHE A 90 3.90 3.92 -23.52
C PHE A 90 3.78 2.65 -24.38
N LEU A 91 3.14 1.61 -23.87
CA LEU A 91 2.95 0.36 -24.59
C LEU A 91 1.71 0.45 -25.48
N PRO A 92 1.72 -0.11 -26.69
CA PRO A 92 0.53 -0.19 -27.52
C PRO A 92 -0.58 -1.01 -26.85
N TRP A 93 -1.82 -0.56 -26.98
CA TRP A 93 -2.97 -1.21 -26.35
C TRP A 93 -3.11 -2.68 -26.73
N ASP A 94 -2.94 -3.04 -28.00
CA ASP A 94 -3.07 -4.43 -28.45
C ASP A 94 -2.12 -5.39 -27.72
N ALA A 95 -0.92 -4.93 -27.38
CA ALA A 95 0.04 -5.70 -26.61
C ALA A 95 -0.40 -5.82 -25.14
N VAL A 96 -0.81 -4.71 -24.52
CA VAL A 96 -1.32 -4.67 -23.14
C VAL A 96 -2.57 -5.53 -22.98
N LYS A 97 -3.47 -5.49 -23.95
CA LYS A 97 -4.71 -6.28 -23.99
C LYS A 97 -4.43 -7.79 -24.00
N ARG A 98 -3.38 -8.23 -24.70
CA ARG A 98 -3.03 -9.66 -24.77
C ARG A 98 -2.21 -10.13 -23.59
N ASP A 99 -1.26 -9.32 -23.10
CA ASP A 99 -0.28 -9.77 -22.11
C ASP A 99 -0.60 -9.38 -20.66
N ILE A 100 -1.36 -8.30 -20.43
CA ILE A 100 -1.54 -7.69 -19.10
C ILE A 100 -3.00 -7.73 -18.63
N VAL A 101 -3.95 -7.44 -19.51
CA VAL A 101 -5.38 -7.41 -19.17
C VAL A 101 -5.89 -8.75 -18.61
N PRO A 102 -5.55 -9.94 -19.13
CA PRO A 102 -6.10 -11.20 -18.63
C PRO A 102 -5.82 -11.44 -17.15
N ASP A 103 -4.56 -11.29 -16.72
CA ASP A 103 -4.15 -11.43 -15.32
C ASP A 103 -4.70 -10.29 -14.45
N THR A 104 -4.89 -9.10 -15.03
CA THR A 104 -5.49 -7.96 -14.31
C THR A 104 -6.96 -8.25 -14.00
N LEU A 105 -7.74 -8.69 -14.99
CA LEU A 105 -9.14 -9.05 -14.79
C LEU A 105 -9.30 -10.26 -13.87
N LYS A 106 -8.39 -11.24 -13.94
CA LYS A 106 -8.34 -12.34 -12.97
C LYS A 106 -8.21 -11.82 -11.53
N ALA A 107 -7.29 -10.88 -11.29
CA ALA A 107 -7.10 -10.27 -9.97
C ALA A 107 -8.33 -9.47 -9.50
N VAL A 108 -9.05 -8.79 -10.41
CA VAL A 108 -10.31 -8.11 -10.08
C VAL A 108 -11.41 -9.11 -9.71
N ARG A 109 -11.53 -10.23 -10.43
CA ARG A 109 -12.49 -11.31 -10.12
C ARG A 109 -12.21 -11.93 -8.75
N GLU A 110 -10.95 -12.26 -8.47
CA GLU A 110 -10.51 -12.78 -7.15
C GLU A 110 -10.90 -11.80 -6.02
N LEU A 111 -10.67 -10.50 -6.21
CA LEU A 111 -11.10 -9.49 -5.25
C LEU A 111 -12.63 -9.48 -5.03
N ASN A 112 -13.40 -9.57 -6.11
CA ASN A 112 -14.86 -9.59 -6.04
C ASN A 112 -15.40 -10.85 -5.35
N GLU A 113 -14.81 -12.01 -5.60
CA GLU A 113 -15.15 -13.28 -4.93
C GLU A 113 -14.90 -13.20 -3.42
N LEU A 114 -13.74 -12.64 -3.03
CA LEU A 114 -13.36 -12.44 -1.63
C LEU A 114 -14.20 -11.36 -0.94
N SER A 115 -14.93 -10.52 -1.66
CA SER A 115 -15.70 -9.41 -1.07
C SER A 115 -16.79 -9.86 -0.08
N SER A 116 -17.21 -11.12 -0.17
CA SER A 116 -18.19 -11.72 0.75
C SER A 116 -17.59 -12.10 2.12
N ASP A 117 -16.28 -12.33 2.19
CA ASP A 117 -15.56 -12.68 3.42
C ASP A 117 -14.51 -11.63 3.76
N ARG A 118 -14.80 -10.85 4.79
CA ARG A 118 -13.98 -9.70 5.17
C ARG A 118 -12.64 -10.08 5.80
N THR A 119 -12.52 -11.24 6.43
CA THR A 119 -11.25 -11.68 7.02
C THR A 119 -10.28 -12.08 5.91
N HIS A 120 -10.71 -12.99 5.03
CA HIS A 120 -9.91 -13.41 3.87
C HIS A 120 -9.62 -12.23 2.92
N LEU A 121 -10.58 -11.32 2.72
CA LEU A 121 -10.36 -10.10 1.95
C LEU A 121 -9.26 -9.22 2.55
N LEU A 122 -9.26 -8.99 3.87
CA LEU A 122 -8.25 -8.14 4.50
C LEU A 122 -6.87 -8.78 4.47
N GLU A 123 -6.78 -10.10 4.66
CA GLU A 123 -5.54 -10.87 4.51
C GLU A 123 -4.97 -10.74 3.10
N PHE A 124 -5.83 -10.97 2.10
CA PHE A 124 -5.48 -10.82 0.69
C PHE A 124 -4.96 -9.40 0.40
N LEU A 125 -5.71 -8.37 0.79
CA LEU A 125 -5.35 -6.98 0.53
C LEU A 125 -4.05 -6.58 1.24
N THR A 126 -3.85 -6.99 2.49
CA THR A 126 -2.62 -6.69 3.24
C THR A 126 -1.40 -7.34 2.61
N ALA A 127 -1.56 -8.52 1.99
CA ALA A 127 -0.49 -9.17 1.26
C ALA A 127 -0.18 -8.51 -0.10
N LYS A 128 -1.12 -7.77 -0.70
CA LYS A 128 -1.00 -7.18 -2.04
C LYS A 128 -0.62 -5.70 -2.01
N VAL A 129 -1.10 -4.95 -1.02
CA VAL A 129 -0.87 -3.51 -0.87
C VAL A 129 0.41 -3.28 -0.07
N SER A 130 1.39 -2.64 -0.70
CA SER A 130 2.72 -2.44 -0.11
C SER A 130 2.75 -1.23 0.83
N GLY A 131 3.49 -1.33 1.94
CA GLY A 131 3.71 -0.20 2.86
C GLY A 131 2.61 0.05 3.90
N THR A 132 1.50 -0.69 3.85
CA THR A 132 0.41 -0.59 4.81
C THR A 132 0.54 -1.72 5.84
N SER A 133 1.23 -1.46 6.95
CA SER A 133 1.23 -2.38 8.08
C SER A 133 -0.12 -2.28 8.77
N THR A 134 -0.96 -3.29 8.58
CA THR A 134 -2.26 -3.45 9.25
C THR A 134 -2.33 -4.60 10.29
N PRO A 135 -1.22 -5.05 10.94
CA PRO A 135 -1.24 -6.19 11.86
C PRO A 135 -2.34 -6.10 12.91
N GLU A 136 -2.63 -4.89 13.42
CA GLU A 136 -3.62 -4.66 14.47
C GLU A 136 -5.04 -5.05 14.00
N LEU A 137 -5.44 -4.66 12.78
CA LEU A 137 -6.78 -4.93 12.25
C LEU A 137 -6.91 -6.37 11.77
N LEU A 138 -5.83 -6.95 11.22
CA LEU A 138 -5.79 -8.39 10.92
C LEU A 138 -5.94 -9.21 12.20
N GLN A 139 -5.18 -8.89 13.26
CA GLN A 139 -5.32 -9.55 14.57
C GLN A 139 -6.76 -9.45 15.07
N ILE A 140 -7.38 -8.26 15.00
CA ILE A 140 -8.79 -8.10 15.38
C ILE A 140 -9.69 -9.06 14.60
N LEU A 141 -9.57 -9.14 13.28
CA LEU A 141 -10.42 -10.03 12.48
C LEU A 141 -10.15 -11.53 12.71
N HIS A 142 -8.91 -11.93 12.99
CA HIS A 142 -8.58 -13.32 13.32
C HIS A 142 -9.21 -13.74 14.65
N HIS A 143 -9.19 -12.85 15.65
CA HIS A 143 -9.82 -13.08 16.94
C HIS A 143 -11.35 -12.88 16.91
N ASP A 144 -11.87 -12.09 15.95
CA ASP A 144 -13.31 -11.83 15.74
C ASP A 144 -14.06 -13.03 15.10
N THR A 145 -13.88 -14.23 15.64
CA THR A 145 -14.53 -15.48 15.22
C THR A 145 -16.06 -15.41 15.22
N HIS A 146 -16.62 -14.47 15.99
CA HIS A 146 -18.04 -14.21 16.13
C HIS A 146 -18.54 -13.05 15.27
N SER A 147 -17.70 -12.48 14.40
CA SER A 147 -18.02 -11.32 13.55
C SER A 147 -18.71 -10.15 14.29
N ILE A 148 -18.23 -9.83 15.50
CA ILE A 148 -18.69 -8.75 16.37
C ILE A 148 -18.19 -7.40 15.84
N LEU A 149 -16.91 -7.28 15.46
CA LEU A 149 -16.30 -6.03 15.02
C LEU A 149 -16.21 -5.89 13.50
N THR A 150 -16.64 -6.89 12.75
CA THR A 150 -16.50 -6.89 11.30
C THR A 150 -17.17 -5.67 10.68
N THR A 151 -18.37 -5.27 11.14
CA THR A 151 -19.12 -4.07 10.67
C THR A 151 -18.69 -2.76 11.34
N HIS A 152 -17.67 -2.79 12.20
CA HIS A 152 -17.21 -1.62 12.92
C HIS A 152 -16.63 -0.56 11.95
N PRO A 153 -16.98 0.73 12.10
CA PRO A 153 -16.55 1.80 11.21
C PRO A 153 -15.05 1.85 10.90
N ARG A 154 -14.19 1.52 11.86
CA ARG A 154 -12.72 1.49 11.67
C ARG A 154 -12.30 0.34 10.75
N VAL A 155 -12.89 -0.85 10.92
CA VAL A 155 -12.59 -2.03 10.10
C VAL A 155 -13.06 -1.76 8.67
N VAL A 156 -14.33 -1.38 8.50
CA VAL A 156 -14.91 -1.15 7.16
C VAL A 156 -14.17 -0.07 6.38
N LYS A 157 -13.91 1.11 6.98
CA LYS A 157 -13.20 2.19 6.29
C LYS A 157 -11.81 1.75 5.81
N HIS A 158 -11.10 1.02 6.67
CA HIS A 158 -9.75 0.59 6.35
C HIS A 158 -9.74 -0.49 5.25
N THR A 159 -10.65 -1.46 5.31
CA THR A 159 -10.82 -2.44 4.22
C THR A 159 -11.13 -1.73 2.90
N LEU A 160 -12.03 -0.74 2.89
CA LEU A 160 -12.36 0.04 1.70
C LEU A 160 -11.16 0.83 1.15
N GLU A 161 -10.33 1.41 2.02
CA GLU A 161 -9.10 2.12 1.63
C GLU A 161 -8.11 1.19 0.92
N LEU A 162 -7.89 -0.02 1.45
CA LEU A 162 -7.02 -1.01 0.83
C LEU A 162 -7.59 -1.57 -0.48
N MET A 163 -8.90 -1.87 -0.53
CA MET A 163 -9.58 -2.31 -1.75
C MET A 163 -9.41 -1.28 -2.85
N ARG A 164 -9.65 -0.01 -2.52
CA ARG A 164 -9.46 1.10 -3.45
C ARG A 164 -8.03 1.16 -3.94
N GLU A 165 -7.05 1.14 -3.04
CA GLU A 165 -5.64 1.24 -3.41
C GLU A 165 -5.25 0.10 -4.37
N TYR A 166 -5.69 -1.12 -4.08
CA TYR A 166 -5.46 -2.27 -4.93
C TYR A 166 -6.12 -2.11 -6.31
N LEU A 167 -7.41 -1.73 -6.37
CA LEU A 167 -8.13 -1.52 -7.63
C LEU A 167 -7.55 -0.36 -8.45
N VAL A 168 -7.15 0.76 -7.83
CA VAL A 168 -6.46 1.84 -8.54
C VAL A 168 -5.13 1.35 -9.11
N GLY A 169 -4.37 0.54 -8.35
CA GLY A 169 -3.14 -0.10 -8.83
C GLY A 169 -3.39 -0.96 -10.07
N LEU A 170 -4.40 -1.83 -10.02
CA LEU A 170 -4.80 -2.67 -11.16
C LEU A 170 -5.24 -1.84 -12.37
N ALA A 171 -6.06 -0.80 -12.16
CA ALA A 171 -6.60 0.03 -13.24
C ALA A 171 -5.53 0.89 -13.92
N THR A 172 -4.51 1.32 -13.18
CA THR A 172 -3.49 2.23 -13.70
C THR A 172 -2.18 1.55 -14.09
N GLY A 173 -1.87 0.37 -13.53
CA GLY A 173 -0.64 -0.37 -13.81
C GLY A 173 -0.85 -1.82 -14.24
N GLY A 174 -2.04 -2.39 -14.09
CA GLY A 174 -2.27 -3.83 -14.25
C GLY A 174 -1.76 -4.64 -13.06
N SER A 175 -1.94 -5.96 -13.09
CA SER A 175 -1.43 -6.88 -12.06
C SER A 175 0.06 -7.25 -12.22
N LEU A 176 0.75 -6.57 -13.14
CA LEU A 176 2.10 -6.92 -13.55
C LEU A 176 3.15 -6.55 -12.49
N LYS A 177 4.07 -7.47 -12.25
CA LYS A 177 5.26 -7.25 -11.43
C LYS A 177 6.51 -7.49 -12.25
N PHE A 178 7.47 -6.60 -12.09
CA PHE A 178 8.81 -6.70 -12.67
C PHE A 178 9.81 -7.09 -11.60
N ASN A 179 10.79 -7.89 -11.97
CA ASN A 179 11.98 -8.10 -11.15
C ASN A 179 12.79 -6.80 -11.14
N THR A 180 13.45 -6.50 -10.02
CA THR A 180 14.36 -5.36 -9.92
C THR A 180 15.76 -5.82 -9.61
N SER A 181 16.74 -5.38 -10.39
CA SER A 181 18.13 -5.77 -10.23
C SER A 181 19.05 -4.55 -10.25
N MET A 182 20.10 -4.59 -9.43
CA MET A 182 21.13 -3.56 -9.40
C MET A 182 22.00 -3.65 -10.65
N THR A 183 22.23 -2.52 -11.31
CA THR A 183 23.04 -2.44 -12.53
C THR A 183 24.52 -2.63 -12.20
N MET A 184 25.19 -3.47 -12.99
CA MET A 184 26.62 -3.71 -12.92
C MET A 184 27.26 -3.46 -14.30
N PRO A 185 28.49 -2.91 -14.35
CA PRO A 185 29.17 -2.71 -15.63
C PRO A 185 29.83 -4.01 -16.09
N ASP A 186 29.70 -4.33 -17.38
CA ASP A 186 30.44 -5.37 -18.08
C ASP A 186 30.63 -4.99 -19.56
N GLU A 187 31.80 -4.44 -19.87
CA GLU A 187 32.14 -3.95 -21.22
C GLU A 187 32.48 -5.08 -22.21
N GLN A 188 32.45 -6.35 -21.79
CA GLN A 188 32.62 -7.49 -22.69
C GLN A 188 31.28 -7.94 -23.30
N LEU A 189 30.14 -7.46 -22.80
CA LEU A 189 28.83 -7.70 -23.38
C LEU A 189 28.59 -6.74 -24.55
N GLU A 190 28.02 -7.25 -25.64
CA GLU A 190 27.64 -6.44 -26.79
C GLU A 190 26.42 -5.56 -26.48
N ASP A 191 26.16 -4.57 -27.34
CA ASP A 191 24.99 -3.72 -27.20
C ASP A 191 23.70 -4.53 -27.33
N GLY A 192 22.80 -4.38 -26.35
CA GLY A 192 21.57 -5.15 -26.30
C GLY A 192 21.71 -6.51 -25.60
N GLU A 193 22.91 -6.87 -25.15
CA GLU A 193 23.15 -8.03 -24.30
C GLU A 193 23.21 -7.66 -22.83
N VAL A 194 22.67 -8.53 -21.98
CA VAL A 194 22.73 -8.41 -20.53
C VAL A 194 23.11 -9.74 -19.91
N CYS A 195 23.63 -9.76 -18.68
CA CYS A 195 23.78 -10.97 -17.90
C CYS A 195 22.98 -10.85 -16.60
N ILE A 196 21.97 -11.70 -16.45
CA ILE A 196 21.15 -11.87 -15.26
C ILE A 196 21.43 -13.27 -14.71
N PRO A 197 22.11 -13.38 -13.56
CA PRO A 197 22.43 -14.67 -12.95
C PRO A 197 21.18 -15.54 -12.74
N GLY A 198 21.30 -16.82 -13.06
CA GLY A 198 20.19 -17.78 -12.95
C GLY A 198 19.13 -17.72 -14.06
N ILE A 199 19.28 -16.82 -15.05
CA ILE A 199 18.44 -16.82 -16.26
C ILE A 199 19.15 -17.60 -17.37
N PRO A 200 18.45 -18.45 -18.15
CA PRO A 200 19.06 -19.22 -19.23
C PRO A 200 19.68 -18.33 -20.32
N ASP A 201 20.76 -18.80 -20.92
CA ASP A 201 21.38 -18.15 -22.09
C ASP A 201 20.38 -18.01 -23.25
N GLY A 202 20.47 -16.92 -23.99
CA GLY A 202 19.58 -16.61 -25.10
C GLY A 202 18.17 -16.17 -24.71
N THR A 203 17.84 -16.12 -23.41
CA THR A 203 16.52 -15.66 -22.95
C THR A 203 16.36 -14.17 -23.22
N GLU A 204 15.38 -13.80 -24.04
CA GLU A 204 15.01 -12.39 -24.17
C GLU A 204 14.30 -11.88 -22.90
N VAL A 205 14.64 -10.66 -22.50
CA VAL A 205 14.02 -9.97 -21.36
C VAL A 205 13.55 -8.60 -21.80
N VAL A 206 12.34 -8.21 -21.39
CA VAL A 206 11.88 -6.83 -21.50
C VAL A 206 12.33 -6.07 -20.26
N GLY A 207 12.80 -4.84 -20.42
CA GLY A 207 13.25 -4.04 -19.29
C GLY A 207 13.20 -2.53 -19.50
N PHE A 208 13.27 -1.81 -18.40
CA PHE A 208 13.21 -0.36 -18.32
C PHE A 208 13.75 0.14 -16.97
N ARG A 209 13.93 1.46 -16.84
CA ARG A 209 14.31 2.12 -15.58
C ARG A 209 13.28 3.18 -15.20
N TYR A 210 13.01 3.34 -13.91
CA TYR A 210 12.22 4.47 -13.41
C TYR A 210 13.10 5.70 -13.14
N PRO A 211 12.58 6.94 -13.33
CA PRO A 211 11.36 7.25 -14.06
C PRO A 211 11.54 7.02 -15.57
N MET A 212 10.49 6.54 -16.24
CA MET A 212 10.48 6.48 -17.70
C MET A 212 10.22 7.87 -18.28
N ARG A 213 11.05 8.27 -19.24
CA ARG A 213 10.96 9.55 -19.93
C ARG A 213 9.96 9.47 -21.09
N TRP A 214 9.96 8.32 -21.77
CA TRP A 214 9.19 8.08 -22.99
C TRP A 214 9.17 6.58 -23.34
N ARG A 215 8.53 6.23 -24.46
CA ARG A 215 8.45 4.84 -24.95
C ARG A 215 9.80 4.18 -25.22
N TYR A 216 10.82 4.95 -25.61
CA TYR A 216 12.13 4.39 -26.00
C TYR A 216 12.97 3.92 -24.81
N ASP A 217 12.53 4.18 -23.58
CA ASP A 217 13.17 3.61 -22.38
C ASP A 217 12.78 2.14 -22.16
N TRP A 218 11.78 1.64 -22.91
CA TRP A 218 11.55 0.20 -23.01
C TRP A 218 12.59 -0.43 -23.93
N LYS A 219 13.19 -1.52 -23.46
CA LYS A 219 14.16 -2.30 -24.22
C LYS A 219 13.84 -3.78 -24.17
N VAL A 220 14.28 -4.48 -25.20
CA VAL A 220 14.43 -5.94 -25.19
C VAL A 220 15.92 -6.22 -25.20
N TRP A 221 16.39 -7.02 -24.25
CA TRP A 221 17.76 -7.47 -24.17
C TRP A 221 17.83 -8.98 -24.29
N VAL A 222 18.97 -9.50 -24.73
CA VAL A 222 19.26 -10.94 -24.75
C VAL A 222 20.14 -11.28 -23.54
N ASN A 223 19.69 -12.23 -22.72
CA ASN A 223 20.47 -12.70 -21.60
C ASN A 223 21.63 -13.60 -22.06
N ARG A 224 22.83 -13.32 -21.56
CA ARG A 224 24.02 -14.15 -21.70
C ARG A 224 24.37 -14.78 -20.37
N ALA A 225 24.49 -16.11 -20.35
CA ALA A 225 24.86 -16.84 -19.15
C ALA A 225 26.39 -16.84 -18.98
N LEU A 226 26.89 -15.92 -18.14
CA LEU A 226 28.33 -15.72 -17.96
C LEU A 226 28.81 -16.20 -16.59
N ASP A 227 29.74 -17.16 -16.56
CA ASP A 227 30.28 -17.77 -15.33
C ASP A 227 30.78 -16.74 -14.30
N ARG A 228 31.39 -15.65 -14.78
CA ARG A 228 31.89 -14.55 -13.93
C ARG A 228 30.80 -13.85 -13.13
N TRP A 229 29.53 -13.96 -13.52
CA TRP A 229 28.39 -13.38 -12.83
C TRP A 229 27.45 -14.41 -12.19
N GLN A 230 27.53 -15.70 -12.53
CA GLN A 230 26.56 -16.71 -12.08
C GLN A 230 26.43 -16.84 -10.55
N ASN A 231 27.48 -16.51 -9.81
CA ASN A 231 27.51 -16.61 -8.36
C ASN A 231 27.02 -15.33 -7.64
N PHE A 232 26.43 -14.37 -8.35
CA PHE A 232 25.94 -13.12 -7.79
C PHE A 232 24.42 -13.08 -7.72
N ASP A 233 23.89 -12.56 -6.62
CA ASP A 233 22.45 -12.36 -6.44
C ASP A 233 22.04 -10.91 -6.67
N GLY A 234 20.89 -10.72 -7.33
CA GLY A 234 20.21 -9.42 -7.35
C GLY A 234 20.74 -8.39 -8.34
N ILE A 235 21.58 -8.81 -9.29
CA ILE A 235 22.22 -7.92 -10.26
C ILE A 235 21.79 -8.20 -11.69
N ILE A 236 22.04 -7.21 -12.54
CA ILE A 236 22.02 -7.31 -13.99
C ILE A 236 23.25 -6.57 -14.53
N ALA A 237 24.08 -7.27 -15.31
CA ALA A 237 25.30 -6.70 -15.89
C ALA A 237 25.12 -6.39 -17.37
N ALA A 238 25.68 -5.27 -17.84
CA ALA A 238 25.71 -4.86 -19.25
C ALA A 238 26.78 -3.78 -19.49
N SER A 239 27.03 -3.45 -20.75
CA SER A 239 27.92 -2.36 -21.13
C SER A 239 27.39 -0.99 -20.66
N GLU A 240 28.29 -0.03 -20.43
CA GLU A 240 27.90 1.36 -20.13
C GLU A 240 26.98 1.94 -21.22
N LYS A 241 27.24 1.58 -22.49
CA LYS A 241 26.41 2.01 -23.61
C LYS A 241 24.96 1.55 -23.44
N THR A 242 24.74 0.28 -23.11
CA THR A 242 23.41 -0.29 -22.84
C THR A 242 22.68 0.45 -21.71
N TRP A 243 23.38 0.75 -20.61
CA TRP A 243 22.76 1.49 -19.49
C TRP A 243 22.38 2.93 -19.84
N ARG A 244 23.22 3.61 -20.63
CA ARG A 244 22.95 4.98 -21.06
C ARG A 244 21.71 5.10 -21.96
N GLU A 245 21.33 4.05 -22.70
CA GLU A 245 20.12 4.07 -23.53
C GLU A 245 18.85 4.36 -22.72
N ILE A 246 18.77 3.79 -21.51
CA ILE A 246 17.67 4.00 -20.56
C ILE A 246 17.99 5.10 -19.52
N GLY A 247 18.99 5.93 -19.83
CA GLY A 247 19.43 7.05 -19.00
C GLY A 247 20.04 6.65 -17.66
N GLY A 248 20.46 5.40 -17.50
CA GLY A 248 21.02 4.85 -16.27
C GLY A 248 22.54 4.78 -16.25
N ASP A 249 23.08 4.45 -15.09
CA ASP A 249 24.49 4.12 -14.87
C ASP A 249 24.63 2.99 -13.83
N CYS A 250 25.85 2.75 -13.33
CA CYS A 250 26.13 1.70 -12.34
C CYS A 250 26.42 2.27 -10.94
N ASP A 251 25.87 3.44 -10.57
CA ASP A 251 26.15 4.08 -9.29
C ASP A 251 25.17 3.73 -8.14
N GLY A 252 24.24 2.82 -8.43
CA GLY A 252 23.19 2.32 -7.54
C GLY A 252 21.82 2.17 -8.20
N ASP A 253 21.73 2.39 -9.52
CA ASP A 253 20.49 2.24 -10.26
C ASP A 253 19.93 0.82 -10.18
N LEU A 254 18.58 0.76 -10.15
CA LEU A 254 17.83 -0.48 -10.26
C LEU A 254 17.08 -0.50 -11.59
N VAL A 255 17.19 -1.60 -12.31
CA VAL A 255 16.46 -1.84 -13.56
C VAL A 255 15.33 -2.81 -13.30
N CYS A 256 14.14 -2.49 -13.84
CA CYS A 256 12.98 -3.36 -13.84
C CYS A 256 13.03 -4.26 -15.08
N TRP A 257 12.84 -5.56 -14.92
CA TRP A 257 12.84 -6.50 -16.04
C TRP A 257 11.91 -7.70 -15.84
N LYS A 258 11.56 -8.36 -16.94
CA LYS A 258 10.79 -9.62 -16.95
C LYS A 258 11.15 -10.44 -18.19
N PRO A 259 11.17 -11.79 -18.14
CA PRO A 259 11.35 -12.59 -19.35
C PRO A 259 10.31 -12.26 -20.41
N ALA A 260 10.75 -12.04 -21.66
CA ALA A 260 9.90 -11.66 -22.78
C ALA A 260 8.83 -12.70 -23.09
N GLN A 261 9.10 -13.99 -22.81
CA GLN A 261 8.11 -15.08 -22.91
C GLN A 261 6.86 -14.85 -22.03
N ARG A 262 6.97 -14.07 -20.95
CA ARG A 262 5.84 -13.71 -20.09
C ARG A 262 5.05 -12.50 -20.61
N LEU A 263 5.59 -11.80 -21.61
CA LEU A 263 5.06 -10.57 -22.20
C LEU A 263 5.37 -10.55 -23.72
N PRO A 264 4.99 -11.59 -24.48
CA PRO A 264 5.47 -11.78 -25.86
C PRO A 264 4.99 -10.70 -26.82
N ASN A 265 3.76 -10.20 -26.65
CA ASN A 265 3.21 -9.15 -27.50
C ASN A 265 3.82 -7.78 -27.17
N VAL A 266 4.09 -7.52 -25.89
CA VAL A 266 4.81 -6.33 -25.44
C VAL A 266 6.24 -6.35 -25.97
N ALA A 267 6.94 -7.49 -25.86
CA ALA A 267 8.29 -7.63 -26.40
C ALA A 267 8.33 -7.38 -27.92
N ALA A 268 7.39 -7.96 -28.67
CA ALA A 268 7.26 -7.72 -30.10
C ALA A 268 7.01 -6.23 -30.41
N ALA A 269 6.12 -5.58 -29.66
CA ALA A 269 5.84 -4.16 -29.85
C ALA A 269 7.07 -3.29 -29.58
N ILE A 270 7.82 -3.53 -28.50
CA ILE A 270 9.02 -2.76 -28.15
C ILE A 270 10.07 -2.83 -29.28
N LYS A 271 10.24 -3.99 -29.92
CA LYS A 271 11.18 -4.17 -31.05
C LYS A 271 10.81 -3.33 -32.28
N THR A 272 9.55 -2.88 -32.40
CA THR A 272 9.11 -1.99 -33.49
C THR A 272 9.33 -0.52 -33.21
N PHE A 273 9.73 -0.15 -31.98
CA PHE A 273 9.99 1.25 -31.65
C PHE A 273 11.20 1.74 -32.44
N ALA A 274 11.06 2.93 -33.03
CA ALA A 274 12.16 3.60 -33.70
C ALA A 274 13.32 3.89 -32.71
N GLN A 275 14.48 4.23 -33.25
CA GLN A 275 15.60 4.68 -32.42
C GLN A 275 15.20 5.95 -31.67
N ALA A 276 15.60 6.04 -30.39
CA ALA A 276 15.37 7.22 -29.59
C ALA A 276 16.08 8.44 -30.19
N PRO A 277 15.46 9.63 -30.16
CA PRO A 277 16.18 10.87 -30.42
C PRO A 277 17.33 11.03 -29.40
N GLN A 278 18.42 11.67 -29.82
CA GLN A 278 19.54 11.95 -28.93
C GLN A 278 19.14 13.06 -27.96
N LEU A 279 19.11 12.74 -26.66
CA LEU A 279 18.93 13.74 -25.61
C LEU A 279 20.26 14.47 -25.36
N THR A 280 20.23 15.81 -25.36
CA THR A 280 21.39 16.63 -25.03
C THR A 280 21.53 16.78 -23.51
N LYS A 281 22.76 16.90 -23.01
CA LYS A 281 23.03 17.19 -21.60
C LYS A 281 23.91 18.43 -21.52
N ASP A 282 23.29 19.58 -21.36
CA ASP A 282 24.03 20.81 -21.07
C ASP A 282 24.47 20.77 -19.61
N LYS A 283 25.78 20.67 -19.41
CA LYS A 283 26.39 20.60 -18.08
C LYS A 283 26.87 21.99 -17.70
N GLU A 284 26.10 22.64 -16.83
CA GLU A 284 26.51 23.90 -16.23
C GLU A 284 27.15 23.67 -14.85
N ILE A 285 28.19 24.44 -14.55
CA ILE A 285 28.90 24.40 -13.27
C ILE A 285 27.98 25.02 -12.20
N LEU A 286 27.88 24.37 -11.05
CA LEU A 286 27.20 24.93 -9.88
C LEU A 286 28.03 26.08 -9.31
N ASP A 287 27.43 27.27 -9.25
CA ASP A 287 28.05 28.48 -8.70
C ASP A 287 27.21 29.08 -7.56
N GLY A 288 27.90 29.71 -6.61
CA GLY A 288 27.34 30.29 -5.39
C GLY A 288 27.67 29.52 -4.10
N SER A 289 27.25 30.08 -2.98
CA SER A 289 27.37 29.46 -1.66
C SER A 289 26.51 28.20 -1.54
N LEU A 290 26.87 27.30 -0.60
CA LEU A 290 26.07 26.10 -0.31
C LEU A 290 24.62 26.46 0.03
N ALA A 291 24.39 27.57 0.75
CA ALA A 291 23.06 28.04 1.09
C ALA A 291 22.24 28.41 -0.17
N GLU A 292 22.83 29.15 -1.10
CA GLU A 292 22.18 29.53 -2.36
C GLU A 292 21.89 28.31 -3.23
N ILE A 293 22.86 27.41 -3.38
CA ILE A 293 22.68 26.15 -4.13
C ILE A 293 21.55 25.33 -3.50
N THR A 294 21.51 25.24 -2.16
CA THR A 294 20.46 24.52 -1.43
C THR A 294 19.08 25.13 -1.66
N VAL A 295 18.96 26.47 -1.59
CA VAL A 295 17.69 27.16 -1.87
C VAL A 295 17.23 26.92 -3.31
N ARG A 296 18.13 26.99 -4.30
CA ARG A 296 17.82 26.68 -5.71
C ARG A 296 17.43 25.21 -5.93
N ALA A 297 17.96 24.31 -5.11
CA ALA A 297 17.65 22.87 -5.14
C ALA A 297 16.27 22.52 -4.55
N MET A 298 15.66 23.40 -3.73
CA MET A 298 14.38 23.13 -3.08
C MET A 298 13.19 23.10 -4.06
N SER A 299 13.30 23.73 -5.22
CA SER A 299 12.32 23.63 -6.30
C SER A 299 12.76 22.57 -7.32
N ASN A 300 11.87 21.61 -7.60
CA ASN A 300 12.02 20.74 -8.75
C ASN A 300 10.70 20.54 -9.48
N ASN A 301 10.81 20.40 -10.80
CA ASN A 301 9.70 20.21 -11.73
C ASN A 301 9.53 18.75 -12.15
N VAL A 302 10.31 17.80 -11.63
CA VAL A 302 10.28 16.38 -12.04
C VAL A 302 8.85 15.83 -12.01
N GLY A 303 8.15 15.99 -10.88
CA GLY A 303 6.78 15.49 -10.74
C GLY A 303 5.76 16.20 -11.66
N LEU A 304 5.97 17.49 -11.94
CA LEU A 304 5.12 18.24 -12.86
C LEU A 304 5.35 17.77 -14.30
N ILE A 305 6.61 17.67 -14.72
CA ILE A 305 6.98 17.22 -16.07
C ILE A 305 6.49 15.78 -16.30
N SER A 306 6.68 14.86 -15.34
CA SER A 306 6.14 13.50 -15.45
C SER A 306 4.61 13.46 -15.57
N TYR A 307 3.90 14.35 -14.86
CA TYR A 307 2.44 14.49 -15.01
C TYR A 307 2.07 15.00 -16.40
N LEU A 308 2.80 15.99 -16.92
CA LEU A 308 2.57 16.55 -18.25
C LEU A 308 2.88 15.55 -19.37
N ILE A 309 3.92 14.72 -19.21
CA ILE A 309 4.19 13.59 -20.12
C ILE A 309 3.01 12.64 -20.15
N ALA A 310 2.47 12.25 -18.99
CA ALA A 310 1.32 11.36 -18.93
C ALA A 310 0.08 11.96 -19.59
N LYS A 311 -0.17 13.26 -19.36
CA LYS A 311 -1.26 13.99 -20.02
C LYS A 311 -1.06 14.04 -21.54
N ALA A 312 0.12 14.43 -22.01
CA ALA A 312 0.46 14.55 -23.43
C ALA A 312 0.32 13.21 -24.15
N ASN A 313 0.81 12.14 -23.53
CA ASN A 313 0.70 10.78 -24.05
C ASN A 313 -0.77 10.33 -24.15
N ALA A 314 -1.59 10.58 -23.11
CA ALA A 314 -3.01 10.22 -23.10
C ALA A 314 -3.84 10.96 -24.16
N ILE A 315 -3.43 12.16 -24.58
CA ILE A 315 -4.11 12.93 -25.64
C ILE A 315 -3.46 12.75 -27.03
N GLY A 316 -2.46 11.86 -27.16
CA GLY A 316 -1.82 11.56 -28.44
C GLY A 316 -0.83 12.62 -28.96
N ARG A 317 -0.27 13.47 -28.09
CA ARG A 317 0.73 14.50 -28.47
C ARG A 317 2.16 14.03 -28.25
N SER A 318 2.64 13.14 -29.12
CA SER A 318 4.01 12.57 -29.05
C SER A 318 5.10 13.63 -29.20
N ASP A 319 4.85 14.67 -29.98
CA ASP A 319 5.72 15.84 -30.14
C ASP A 319 5.99 16.54 -28.80
N ILE A 320 4.95 16.72 -27.97
CA ILE A 320 5.08 17.28 -26.62
C ILE A 320 5.79 16.31 -25.68
N VAL A 321 5.55 15.00 -25.81
CA VAL A 321 6.23 13.98 -24.99
C VAL A 321 7.74 14.02 -25.21
N GLU A 322 8.20 14.13 -26.46
CA GLU A 322 9.63 14.21 -26.79
C GLU A 322 10.29 15.46 -26.19
N GLU A 323 9.66 16.62 -26.31
CA GLU A 323 10.16 17.87 -25.73
C GLU A 323 10.22 17.79 -24.19
N LEU A 324 9.17 17.26 -23.56
CA LEU A 324 9.13 17.09 -22.11
C LEU A 324 10.09 16.01 -21.60
N ALA A 325 10.39 14.98 -22.38
CA ALA A 325 11.37 13.95 -22.02
C ALA A 325 12.78 14.55 -21.88
N GLN A 326 13.15 15.48 -22.78
CA GLN A 326 14.39 16.26 -22.67
C GLN A 326 14.39 17.12 -21.40
N GLN A 327 13.30 17.83 -21.11
CA GLN A 327 13.19 18.64 -19.90
C GLN A 327 13.25 17.80 -18.62
N LEU A 328 12.67 16.60 -18.62
CA LEU A 328 12.74 15.67 -17.49
C LEU A 328 14.18 15.25 -17.21
N GLN A 329 14.96 14.96 -18.27
CA GLN A 329 16.36 14.58 -18.13
C GLN A 329 17.21 15.71 -17.52
N ILE A 330 17.00 16.95 -17.96
CA ILE A 330 17.67 18.14 -17.41
C ILE A 330 17.29 18.30 -15.93
N GLU A 331 15.99 18.23 -15.62
CA GLU A 331 15.50 18.48 -14.26
C GLU A 331 15.99 17.45 -13.23
N VAL A 332 16.08 16.17 -13.61
CA VAL A 332 16.61 15.09 -12.76
C VAL A 332 18.09 15.32 -12.43
N ASP A 333 18.87 15.86 -13.36
CA ASP A 333 20.29 16.15 -13.17
C ASP A 333 20.55 17.58 -12.60
N SER A 334 19.51 18.41 -12.39
CA SER A 334 19.63 19.81 -11.94
C SER A 334 20.19 20.03 -10.52
N LEU A 335 20.37 18.96 -9.74
CA LEU A 335 21.06 19.01 -8.44
C LEU A 335 22.58 18.80 -8.59
N LYS A 336 23.01 18.23 -9.71
CA LYS A 336 24.42 17.98 -10.05
C LYS A 336 24.97 19.06 -10.98
N HIS A 337 24.10 19.69 -11.75
CA HIS A 337 24.40 20.71 -12.75
C HIS A 337 23.49 21.92 -12.52
N ALA A 338 23.96 23.14 -12.81
CA ALA A 338 23.13 24.34 -12.61
C ALA A 338 21.91 24.42 -13.55
N ALA A 339 21.93 23.66 -14.64
CA ALA A 339 20.85 23.60 -15.62
C ALA A 339 19.53 23.12 -14.99
N LYS A 340 18.44 23.84 -15.31
CA LYS A 340 17.06 23.55 -14.89
C LYS A 340 16.17 23.36 -16.11
N ALA A 341 15.06 22.64 -15.97
CA ALA A 341 14.08 22.56 -17.04
C ALA A 341 13.56 23.96 -17.41
N ASP A 342 13.45 24.22 -18.71
CA ASP A 342 13.00 25.51 -19.25
C ASP A 342 11.53 25.76 -18.89
N PRO A 343 11.23 26.77 -18.05
CA PRO A 343 9.86 27.10 -17.67
C PRO A 343 8.98 27.49 -18.87
N THR A 344 9.58 28.04 -19.92
CA THR A 344 8.89 28.45 -21.15
C THR A 344 8.37 27.22 -21.90
N VAL A 345 9.21 26.19 -22.07
CA VAL A 345 8.83 24.90 -22.66
C VAL A 345 7.69 24.27 -21.87
N ILE A 346 7.81 24.21 -20.54
CA ILE A 346 6.76 23.65 -19.67
C ILE A 346 5.43 24.40 -19.83
N SER A 347 5.48 25.74 -19.81
CA SER A 347 4.31 26.60 -20.02
C SER A 347 3.70 26.41 -21.40
N ASN A 348 4.52 26.31 -22.45
CA ASN A 348 4.06 26.11 -23.83
C ASN A 348 3.39 24.74 -23.99
N ALA A 349 3.97 23.68 -23.44
CA ALA A 349 3.37 22.36 -23.41
C ALA A 349 2.00 22.37 -22.71
N GLN A 350 1.88 23.05 -21.56
CA GLN A 350 0.60 23.21 -20.86
C GLN A 350 -0.45 23.93 -21.72
N LYS A 351 -0.07 25.05 -22.35
CA LYS A 351 -0.95 25.81 -23.25
C LYS A 351 -1.37 24.98 -24.46
N ALA A 352 -0.44 24.27 -25.08
CA ALA A 352 -0.68 23.45 -26.27
C ALA A 352 -1.60 22.24 -25.99
N MET A 353 -1.54 21.67 -24.78
CA MET A 353 -2.47 20.62 -24.35
C MET A 353 -3.85 21.16 -23.97
N GLY A 354 -3.97 22.46 -23.66
CA GLY A 354 -5.22 23.15 -23.36
C GLY A 354 -6.07 22.48 -22.25
N TYR A 355 -7.39 22.63 -22.39
CA TYR A 355 -8.41 22.09 -21.47
C TYR A 355 -8.68 20.60 -21.64
N ASN A 356 -7.94 19.88 -22.48
CA ASN A 356 -8.11 18.44 -22.64
C ASN A 356 -8.01 17.76 -21.26
N ARG A 357 -9.12 17.16 -20.82
CA ARG A 357 -9.22 16.51 -19.53
C ARG A 357 -8.82 15.06 -19.69
N VAL A 358 -7.98 14.57 -18.78
CA VAL A 358 -7.66 13.15 -18.64
C VAL A 358 -8.22 12.74 -17.27
N PRO A 359 -9.48 12.25 -17.20
CA PRO A 359 -10.19 12.10 -15.93
C PRO A 359 -9.50 11.14 -14.97
N TRP A 360 -9.00 9.99 -15.46
CA TRP A 360 -8.31 9.01 -14.61
C TRP A 360 -7.08 9.64 -13.94
N LEU A 361 -6.30 10.44 -14.67
CA LEU A 361 -5.07 11.06 -14.19
C LEU A 361 -5.33 12.13 -13.11
N SER A 362 -6.51 12.75 -13.13
CA SER A 362 -6.92 13.70 -12.09
C SER A 362 -7.64 13.04 -10.90
N HIS A 363 -8.27 11.88 -11.11
CA HIS A 363 -9.15 11.24 -10.13
C HIS A 363 -8.55 10.00 -9.45
N TYR A 364 -7.42 9.44 -9.90
CA TYR A 364 -6.84 8.23 -9.30
C TYR A 364 -6.43 8.40 -7.82
N ARG A 365 -6.34 9.64 -7.33
CA ARG A 365 -6.11 9.98 -5.91
C ARG A 365 -7.38 10.35 -5.14
N ASN A 366 -8.53 10.46 -5.80
CA ASN A 366 -9.81 10.73 -5.16
C ASN A 366 -10.22 9.51 -4.30
N ARG A 367 -10.64 9.73 -3.05
CA ARG A 367 -10.98 8.66 -2.10
C ARG A 367 -12.28 7.92 -2.42
N ASP A 368 -13.14 8.50 -3.25
CA ASP A 368 -14.43 7.91 -3.61
C ASP A 368 -14.34 6.93 -4.79
N VAL A 369 -13.28 7.00 -5.61
CA VAL A 369 -13.10 6.06 -6.74
C VAL A 369 -12.82 4.65 -6.22
N TYR A 370 -13.38 3.65 -6.89
CA TYR A 370 -13.42 2.24 -6.50
C TYR A 370 -13.95 1.98 -5.07
N VAL A 371 -14.68 2.94 -4.51
CA VAL A 371 -15.47 2.79 -3.28
C VAL A 371 -16.94 3.06 -3.60
N LYS A 372 -17.23 4.18 -4.25
CA LYS A 372 -18.58 4.60 -4.66
C LYS A 372 -18.76 4.58 -6.16
N THR A 373 -17.73 5.00 -6.90
CA THR A 373 -17.78 5.16 -8.35
C THR A 373 -16.58 4.48 -9.00
N PRO A 374 -16.68 4.00 -10.26
CA PRO A 374 -15.50 3.60 -11.02
C PRO A 374 -14.54 4.79 -11.22
N LEU A 375 -13.30 4.50 -11.63
CA LEU A 375 -12.34 5.54 -12.02
C LEU A 375 -12.77 6.11 -13.39
N PRO A 376 -13.03 7.42 -13.53
CA PRO A 376 -13.59 7.95 -14.76
C PRO A 376 -12.56 7.96 -15.90
N VAL A 377 -13.05 7.77 -17.12
CA VAL A 377 -12.31 7.92 -18.39
C VAL A 377 -13.17 8.71 -19.38
N ASN A 378 -12.57 9.32 -20.40
CA ASN A 378 -13.35 9.94 -21.47
C ASN A 378 -13.98 8.84 -22.34
N GLU A 379 -15.18 9.10 -22.84
CA GLU A 379 -15.80 8.25 -23.85
C GLU A 379 -14.95 8.23 -25.12
N GLY A 380 -14.73 7.05 -25.70
CA GLY A 380 -13.90 6.87 -26.90
C GLY A 380 -12.39 7.09 -26.70
N ALA A 381 -11.89 7.19 -25.47
CA ALA A 381 -10.46 7.33 -25.21
C ALA A 381 -9.67 6.12 -25.74
N THR A 382 -8.64 6.40 -26.54
CA THR A 382 -7.80 5.37 -27.20
C THR A 382 -6.44 5.20 -26.54
N ASP A 383 -6.10 5.98 -25.50
CA ASP A 383 -4.85 5.77 -24.78
C ASP A 383 -4.88 4.49 -23.95
N THR A 384 -3.72 3.86 -23.82
CA THR A 384 -3.55 2.56 -23.17
C THR A 384 -4.06 2.52 -21.73
N ILE A 385 -3.90 3.60 -20.97
CA ILE A 385 -4.33 3.63 -19.57
C ILE A 385 -5.85 3.79 -19.48
N SER A 386 -6.46 4.69 -20.25
CA SER A 386 -7.92 4.81 -20.27
C SER A 386 -8.60 3.50 -20.67
N GLN A 387 -8.03 2.76 -21.63
CA GLN A 387 -8.56 1.46 -22.03
C GLN A 387 -8.40 0.41 -20.93
N LEU A 388 -7.25 0.35 -20.25
CA LEU A 388 -7.05 -0.54 -19.09
C LEU A 388 -8.01 -0.23 -17.94
N VAL A 389 -8.21 1.06 -17.64
CA VAL A 389 -9.21 1.51 -16.67
C VAL A 389 -10.61 1.07 -17.09
N GLY A 390 -10.93 1.18 -18.38
CA GLY A 390 -12.19 0.69 -18.95
C GLY A 390 -12.43 -0.80 -18.69
N GLU A 391 -11.43 -1.65 -18.93
CA GLU A 391 -11.50 -3.10 -18.65
C GLU A 391 -11.72 -3.38 -17.16
N VAL A 392 -11.01 -2.71 -16.26
CA VAL A 392 -11.20 -2.88 -14.80
C VAL A 392 -12.59 -2.39 -14.37
N ASN A 393 -13.06 -1.27 -14.93
CA ASN A 393 -14.37 -0.70 -14.62
C ASN A 393 -15.53 -1.64 -14.99
N GLN A 394 -15.40 -2.45 -16.05
CA GLN A 394 -16.43 -3.43 -16.43
C GLN A 394 -16.70 -4.47 -15.34
N LEU A 395 -15.68 -4.77 -14.52
CA LEU A 395 -15.78 -5.74 -13.42
C LEU A 395 -15.90 -5.07 -12.05
N PHE A 396 -15.95 -3.74 -11.98
CA PHE A 396 -16.06 -3.05 -10.71
C PHE A 396 -17.47 -3.22 -10.13
N ILE A 397 -17.52 -3.80 -8.94
CA ILE A 397 -18.74 -3.90 -8.13
C ILE A 397 -18.53 -3.03 -6.88
N PRO A 398 -19.36 -2.00 -6.65
CA PRO A 398 -19.29 -1.22 -5.42
C PRO A 398 -19.41 -2.11 -4.19
N PRO A 399 -18.45 -2.06 -3.24
CA PRO A 399 -18.49 -2.89 -2.04
C PRO A 399 -19.77 -2.61 -1.23
N GLN A 400 -20.55 -3.65 -0.92
CA GLN A 400 -21.82 -3.54 -0.18
C GLN A 400 -21.62 -3.57 1.34
N PHE A 401 -20.52 -2.99 1.83
CA PHE A 401 -20.20 -3.03 3.25
C PHE A 401 -21.07 -2.09 4.07
N ARG A 402 -21.83 -2.66 5.01
CA ARG A 402 -22.58 -1.89 6.00
C ARG A 402 -21.68 -1.51 7.17
N MET A 403 -21.66 -0.22 7.47
CA MET A 403 -21.08 0.32 8.69
C MET A 403 -22.17 0.41 9.76
N ALA A 404 -22.04 -0.31 10.87
CA ALA A 404 -22.97 -0.16 11.98
C ALA A 404 -22.68 1.12 12.78
N ASN A 405 -23.69 1.61 13.49
CA ASN A 405 -23.53 2.73 14.42
C ASN A 405 -22.57 2.35 15.55
N LEU A 406 -21.74 3.31 15.99
CA LEU A 406 -20.76 3.05 17.05
C LEU A 406 -21.43 2.54 18.34
N ARG A 407 -22.66 3.01 18.63
CA ARG A 407 -23.45 2.56 19.78
C ARG A 407 -23.75 1.06 19.80
N THR A 408 -23.83 0.40 18.65
CA THR A 408 -24.02 -1.06 18.57
C THR A 408 -22.88 -1.80 19.28
N PHE A 409 -21.67 -1.25 19.29
CA PHE A 409 -20.51 -1.91 19.89
C PHE A 409 -20.29 -1.55 21.36
N ILE A 410 -21.10 -0.67 21.95
CA ILE A 410 -20.86 -0.14 23.32
C ILE A 410 -20.75 -1.25 24.38
N ASN A 411 -21.47 -2.36 24.16
CA ASN A 411 -21.55 -3.49 25.09
C ASN A 411 -20.44 -4.53 24.90
N LEU A 412 -19.46 -4.30 24.02
CA LEU A 412 -18.28 -5.18 23.92
C LEU A 412 -17.57 -5.31 25.27
N PHE A 413 -17.52 -4.22 26.04
CA PHE A 413 -17.06 -4.21 27.43
C PHE A 413 -18.26 -3.99 28.37
N PRO A 414 -18.88 -5.06 28.92
CA PRO A 414 -20.08 -4.96 29.74
C PRO A 414 -19.79 -4.47 31.17
N ASP A 415 -18.52 -4.24 31.51
CA ASP A 415 -18.07 -3.80 32.82
C ASP A 415 -18.87 -2.58 33.31
N LYS A 416 -19.33 -2.63 34.57
CA LYS A 416 -19.85 -1.45 35.26
C LYS A 416 -18.68 -0.50 35.54
N VAL A 417 -18.52 0.50 34.69
CA VAL A 417 -17.47 1.51 34.82
C VAL A 417 -17.94 2.65 35.74
N PRO A 418 -17.23 2.95 36.84
CA PRO A 418 -17.56 4.09 37.70
C PRO A 418 -17.51 5.42 36.94
N ASN A 419 -18.38 6.37 37.32
CA ASN A 419 -18.49 7.65 36.61
C ASN A 419 -17.18 8.46 36.56
N SER A 420 -16.35 8.38 37.60
CA SER A 420 -15.03 9.01 37.64
C SER A 420 -14.12 8.57 36.49
N TRP A 421 -14.13 7.28 36.14
CA TRP A 421 -13.36 6.74 35.02
C TRP A 421 -13.91 7.19 33.67
N LEU A 422 -15.24 7.32 33.55
CA LEU A 422 -15.88 7.84 32.33
C LEU A 422 -15.50 9.30 32.06
N VAL A 423 -15.50 10.13 33.11
CA VAL A 423 -15.07 11.54 33.01
C VAL A 423 -13.59 11.63 32.64
N ALA A 424 -12.73 10.83 33.28
CA ALA A 424 -11.31 10.76 32.95
C ALA A 424 -11.08 10.29 31.49
N ALA A 425 -11.79 9.26 31.05
CA ALA A 425 -11.72 8.76 29.68
C ALA A 425 -12.18 9.80 28.66
N GLN A 426 -13.27 10.53 28.93
CA GLN A 426 -13.75 11.61 28.07
C GLN A 426 -12.70 12.71 27.90
N ARG A 427 -12.04 13.11 28.99
CA ARG A 427 -10.93 14.06 28.95
C ARG A 427 -9.76 13.54 28.11
N ARG A 428 -9.35 12.28 28.28
CA ARG A 428 -8.26 11.68 27.50
C ARG A 428 -8.59 11.57 26.00
N VAL A 429 -9.83 11.27 25.66
CA VAL A 429 -10.29 11.23 24.25
C VAL A 429 -10.23 12.62 23.62
N GLU A 430 -10.61 13.66 24.36
CA GLU A 430 -10.52 15.06 23.90
C GLU A 430 -9.07 15.52 23.75
N GLU A 431 -8.23 15.26 24.75
CA GLU A 431 -6.79 15.54 24.71
C GLU A 431 -6.13 14.85 23.51
N PHE A 432 -6.44 13.57 23.27
CA PHE A 432 -5.92 12.83 22.12
C PHE A 432 -6.36 13.46 20.79
N ALA A 433 -7.63 13.83 20.67
CA ALA A 433 -8.12 14.48 19.46
C ALA A 433 -7.42 15.83 19.21
N GLN A 434 -7.19 16.62 20.25
CA GLN A 434 -6.45 17.89 20.17
C GLN A 434 -4.98 17.66 19.81
N ASP A 435 -4.34 16.64 20.38
CA ASP A 435 -2.96 16.27 20.07
C ASP A 435 -2.80 15.84 18.61
N VAL A 436 -3.71 15.00 18.11
CA VAL A 436 -3.73 14.60 16.69
C VAL A 436 -3.97 15.82 15.79
N GLN A 437 -4.91 16.71 16.15
CA GLN A 437 -5.16 17.93 15.39
C GLN A 437 -3.93 18.84 15.34
N ARG A 438 -3.22 19.00 16.45
CA ARG A 438 -1.94 19.74 16.51
C ARG A 438 -0.86 19.07 15.67
N ALA A 439 -0.75 17.75 15.72
CA ALA A 439 0.23 16.99 14.95
C ALA A 439 0.04 17.18 13.43
N VAL A 440 -1.21 17.22 12.95
CA VAL A 440 -1.54 17.39 11.52
C VAL A 440 -1.73 18.85 11.07
N ALA A 441 -1.73 19.81 12.01
CA ALA A 441 -1.88 21.23 11.73
C ALA A 441 -0.92 21.79 10.65
N PRO A 442 0.35 21.32 10.54
CA PRO A 442 1.26 21.78 9.49
C PRO A 442 0.73 21.58 8.06
N ALA A 443 -0.16 20.62 7.82
CA ALA A 443 -0.77 20.40 6.49
C ALA A 443 -1.92 21.37 6.17
N LYS A 444 -2.49 22.04 7.17
CA LYS A 444 -3.71 22.85 7.02
C LYS A 444 -3.57 23.96 5.96
N PRO A 445 -2.51 24.79 5.95
CA PRO A 445 -2.36 25.87 4.98
C PRO A 445 -2.30 25.39 3.52
N TYR A 446 -1.74 24.18 3.30
CA TYR A 446 -1.65 23.59 1.97
C TYR A 446 -3.00 23.04 1.52
N LYS A 447 -3.71 22.34 2.41
CA LYS A 447 -5.05 21.80 2.11
C LYS A 447 -6.06 22.90 1.80
N GLU A 448 -6.03 24.01 2.54
CA GLU A 448 -6.92 25.16 2.31
C GLU A 448 -6.66 25.83 0.95
N ARG A 449 -5.42 25.84 0.50
CA ARG A 449 -5.05 26.35 -0.84
C ARG A 449 -5.18 25.30 -1.95
N ASN A 450 -5.70 24.11 -1.63
CA ASN A 450 -5.73 22.95 -2.51
C ASN A 450 -4.35 22.59 -3.10
N GLN A 451 -3.29 22.82 -2.32
CA GLN A 451 -1.91 22.55 -2.68
C GLN A 451 -1.45 21.20 -2.14
N ARG A 452 -0.47 20.60 -2.83
CA ARG A 452 0.21 19.40 -2.35
C ARG A 452 1.00 19.74 -1.09
N VAL A 453 0.83 18.94 -0.04
CA VAL A 453 1.64 19.01 1.17
C VAL A 453 3.09 18.61 0.82
N PRO A 454 4.10 19.46 1.09
CA PRO A 454 5.50 19.11 0.86
C PRO A 454 5.94 17.89 1.68
N ARG A 455 6.90 17.11 1.17
CA ARG A 455 7.38 15.90 1.86
C ARG A 455 7.96 16.23 3.24
N THR A 456 8.71 17.32 3.38
CA THR A 456 9.26 17.78 4.66
C THR A 456 8.17 18.09 5.70
N VAL A 457 7.06 18.66 5.26
CA VAL A 457 5.89 18.92 6.11
C VAL A 457 5.21 17.59 6.48
N GLN A 458 5.12 16.65 5.53
CA GLN A 458 4.60 15.31 5.79
C GLN A 458 5.47 14.56 6.80
N ASP A 459 6.80 14.58 6.66
CA ASP A 459 7.73 13.92 7.58
C ASP A 459 7.60 14.51 9.00
N LYS A 460 7.45 15.83 9.12
CA LYS A 460 7.18 16.48 10.41
C LYS A 460 5.84 16.06 11.01
N ILE A 461 4.80 15.90 10.18
CA ILE A 461 3.50 15.39 10.63
C ILE A 461 3.64 13.95 11.12
N ASP A 462 4.36 13.10 10.37
CA ASP A 462 4.59 11.70 10.71
C ASP A 462 5.37 11.59 12.03
N GLU A 463 6.39 12.42 12.23
CA GLU A 463 7.15 12.53 13.49
C GLU A 463 6.25 12.99 14.66
N ASN A 464 5.45 14.03 14.46
CA ASN A 464 4.52 14.50 15.49
C ASN A 464 3.49 13.42 15.84
N LEU A 465 2.92 12.73 14.85
CA LEU A 465 1.95 11.65 15.05
C LEU A 465 2.60 10.45 15.75
N LYS A 466 3.87 10.16 15.48
CA LYS A 466 4.64 9.17 16.23
C LYS A 466 4.78 9.58 17.70
N GLY A 467 5.16 10.84 17.97
CA GLY A 467 5.22 11.37 19.32
C GLY A 467 3.88 11.30 20.08
N VAL A 468 2.76 11.60 19.39
CA VAL A 468 1.41 11.38 19.95
C VAL A 468 1.18 9.90 20.24
N THR A 469 1.49 9.02 19.29
CA THR A 469 1.30 7.57 19.45
C THR A 469 2.06 7.04 20.67
N ASP A 470 3.33 7.41 20.81
CA ASP A 470 4.20 6.97 21.90
C ASP A 470 3.73 7.53 23.26
N LYS A 471 3.26 8.79 23.30
CA LYS A 471 2.64 9.39 24.49
C LYS A 471 1.44 8.60 25.01
N TYR A 472 0.57 8.10 24.13
CA TYR A 472 -0.65 7.42 24.56
C TYR A 472 -0.46 5.91 24.76
N ARG A 473 0.56 5.27 24.18
CA ARG A 473 0.87 3.85 24.44
C ARG A 473 1.16 3.57 25.92
N SER A 474 1.77 4.51 26.63
CA SER A 474 2.07 4.41 28.07
C SER A 474 0.88 4.72 28.99
N LEU A 475 -0.33 4.95 28.43
CA LEU A 475 -1.50 5.34 29.21
C LEU A 475 -1.90 4.30 30.28
N LEU A 476 -1.56 3.04 30.06
CA LEU A 476 -1.85 1.95 30.99
C LEU A 476 -0.71 1.68 32.00
N ASP A 477 0.45 2.32 31.87
CA ASP A 477 1.65 2.00 32.67
C ASP A 477 1.44 2.29 34.16
N ASN A 478 0.65 3.32 34.46
CA ASN A 478 0.32 3.71 35.84
C ASN A 478 -0.78 2.86 36.48
N CYS A 479 -1.39 1.93 35.76
CA CYS A 479 -2.39 1.01 36.31
C CYS A 479 -1.70 -0.14 37.04
N LYS A 480 -2.00 -0.28 38.34
CA LYS A 480 -1.37 -1.26 39.24
C LYS A 480 -1.84 -2.69 39.02
N THR A 481 -3.05 -2.87 38.50
CA THR A 481 -3.67 -4.20 38.30
C THR A 481 -4.24 -4.36 36.90
N GLN A 482 -4.36 -5.61 36.45
CA GLN A 482 -5.05 -5.93 35.19
C GLN A 482 -6.52 -5.48 35.20
N GLN A 483 -7.19 -5.55 36.35
CA GLN A 483 -8.55 -5.06 36.52
C GLN A 483 -8.65 -3.54 36.30
N GLN A 484 -7.69 -2.77 36.83
CA GLN A 484 -7.64 -1.32 36.58
C GLN A 484 -7.42 -1.02 35.10
N ARG A 485 -6.49 -1.73 34.44
CA ARG A 485 -6.27 -1.59 32.99
C ARG A 485 -7.55 -1.87 32.20
N ARG A 486 -8.24 -2.97 32.51
CA ARG A 486 -9.54 -3.32 31.89
C ARG A 486 -10.59 -2.24 32.12
N GLN A 487 -10.69 -1.65 33.31
CA GLN A 487 -11.61 -0.55 33.59
C GLN A 487 -11.30 0.70 32.77
N VAL A 488 -10.03 1.05 32.59
CA VAL A 488 -9.62 2.18 31.73
C VAL A 488 -10.03 1.92 30.29
N ILE A 489 -9.76 0.72 29.77
CA ILE A 489 -10.14 0.36 28.40
C ILE A 489 -11.66 0.34 28.22
N ALA A 490 -12.41 -0.25 29.15
CA ALA A 490 -13.87 -0.25 29.12
C ALA A 490 -14.43 1.20 29.16
N ALA A 491 -13.83 2.08 29.96
CA ALA A 491 -14.23 3.50 30.01
C ALA A 491 -13.98 4.21 28.67
N LEU A 492 -12.79 4.07 28.10
CA LEU A 492 -12.44 4.63 26.78
C LEU A 492 -13.36 4.08 25.69
N TRP A 493 -13.62 2.77 25.72
CA TRP A 493 -14.52 2.11 24.79
C TRP A 493 -15.93 2.70 24.86
N GLN A 494 -16.53 2.74 26.05
CA GLN A 494 -17.87 3.30 26.23
C GLN A 494 -17.93 4.76 25.79
N VAL A 495 -16.95 5.59 26.18
CA VAL A 495 -16.89 7.00 25.77
C VAL A 495 -16.86 7.15 24.25
N GLN A 496 -16.01 6.40 23.55
CA GLN A 496 -15.86 6.52 22.09
C GLN A 496 -17.04 5.89 21.33
N HIS A 497 -17.80 4.98 21.95
CA HIS A 497 -18.93 4.27 21.34
C HIS A 497 -20.31 4.74 21.83
N ARG A 498 -20.43 5.75 22.69
CA ARG A 498 -21.73 6.27 23.18
C ARG A 498 -22.61 6.94 22.13
N ASN A 499 -22.03 7.39 21.02
CA ASN A 499 -22.74 8.21 20.04
C ASN A 499 -23.42 7.37 18.96
N ASN A 500 -24.61 7.79 18.54
CA ASN A 500 -25.31 7.21 17.39
C ASN A 500 -24.77 7.78 16.07
N THR A 501 -23.50 7.51 15.77
CA THR A 501 -22.81 8.00 14.58
C THR A 501 -21.76 7.01 14.09
N THR A 502 -21.31 7.17 12.85
CA THR A 502 -20.17 6.45 12.23
C THR A 502 -18.94 7.35 12.05
N LYS A 503 -19.02 8.63 12.46
CA LYS A 503 -18.03 9.66 12.16
C LYS A 503 -16.99 9.89 13.26
N ARG A 504 -17.26 9.53 14.52
CA ARG A 504 -16.33 9.77 15.63
C ARG A 504 -15.10 8.87 15.50
N SER A 505 -13.93 9.40 15.83
CA SER A 505 -12.71 8.59 15.88
C SER A 505 -12.71 7.68 17.11
N THR A 506 -12.44 6.40 16.87
CA THR A 506 -12.19 5.38 17.90
C THR A 506 -10.70 5.07 18.04
N ALA A 507 -9.81 5.85 17.41
CA ALA A 507 -8.40 5.49 17.28
C ALA A 507 -7.68 5.27 18.61
N LEU A 508 -8.00 6.07 19.65
CA LEU A 508 -7.37 5.94 20.97
C LEU A 508 -7.59 4.56 21.59
N VAL A 509 -8.83 4.07 21.72
CA VAL A 509 -9.08 2.77 22.36
C VAL A 509 -8.47 1.60 21.58
N PHE A 510 -8.40 1.68 20.25
CA PHE A 510 -7.71 0.66 19.45
C PHE A 510 -6.18 0.73 19.63
N LEU A 511 -5.62 1.92 19.80
CA LEU A 511 -4.19 2.11 20.04
C LEU A 511 -3.74 1.52 21.39
N VAL A 512 -4.50 1.77 22.45
CA VAL A 512 -4.09 1.40 23.83
C VAL A 512 -4.70 0.10 24.32
N GLY A 513 -5.84 -0.31 23.74
CA GLY A 513 -6.68 -1.39 24.24
C GLY A 513 -6.60 -2.67 23.41
N LEU A 514 -5.75 -2.75 22.37
CA LEU A 514 -5.71 -3.89 21.46
C LEU A 514 -5.67 -5.25 22.21
N PRO A 515 -4.76 -5.51 23.16
CA PRO A 515 -4.74 -6.81 23.86
C PRO A 515 -6.04 -7.16 24.58
N PHE A 516 -6.72 -6.16 25.15
CA PHE A 516 -8.00 -6.35 25.85
C PHE A 516 -9.16 -6.55 24.88
N ILE A 517 -9.10 -5.91 23.71
CA ILE A 517 -10.08 -6.14 22.64
C ILE A 517 -9.94 -7.58 22.16
N LEU A 518 -8.72 -8.07 21.89
CA LEU A 518 -8.48 -9.44 21.47
C LEU A 518 -8.98 -10.46 22.52
N ASP A 519 -8.65 -10.25 23.80
CA ASP A 519 -9.13 -11.09 24.92
C ASP A 519 -10.67 -11.21 24.95
N VAL A 520 -11.35 -10.07 24.73
CA VAL A 520 -12.81 -10.02 24.70
C VAL A 520 -13.39 -10.67 23.43
N LEU A 521 -12.69 -10.62 22.30
CA LEU A 521 -13.16 -11.29 21.08
C LEU A 521 -13.00 -12.81 21.16
N ASP A 522 -11.93 -13.28 21.81
CA ASP A 522 -11.73 -14.70 22.12
C ASP A 522 -12.77 -15.23 23.11
N ASN A 523 -13.16 -14.37 24.06
CA ASN A 523 -14.11 -14.70 25.12
C ASN A 523 -15.24 -13.67 25.16
N PRO A 524 -16.12 -13.65 24.14
CA PRO A 524 -17.14 -12.62 24.03
C PRO A 524 -18.06 -12.67 25.25
N PRO A 525 -18.40 -11.51 25.84
CA PRO A 525 -19.34 -11.47 26.94
C PRO A 525 -20.66 -12.09 26.47
N ILE A 526 -21.17 -13.05 27.22
CA ILE A 526 -22.43 -13.74 26.91
C ILE A 526 -23.54 -12.68 26.84
N HIS A 527 -23.91 -12.29 25.63
CA HIS A 527 -24.98 -11.32 25.44
C HIS A 527 -26.30 -12.01 25.78
N THR A 528 -26.99 -11.47 26.79
CA THR A 528 -28.29 -11.98 27.25
C THR A 528 -29.39 -11.23 26.50
N PHE A 529 -30.25 -11.95 25.78
CA PHE A 529 -31.46 -11.44 25.15
C PHE A 529 -32.69 -11.84 25.93
N LYS A 530 -33.70 -11.00 25.89
CA LYS A 530 -35.03 -11.30 26.42
C LYS A 530 -35.92 -11.63 25.24
N LEU A 531 -36.39 -12.89 25.14
CA LEU A 531 -37.46 -13.21 24.21
C LEU A 531 -38.77 -12.67 24.80
N ILE A 532 -39.46 -11.82 24.05
CA ILE A 532 -40.69 -11.18 24.48
C ILE A 532 -41.86 -12.06 24.03
N GLY A 533 -42.70 -12.47 24.99
CA GLY A 533 -43.99 -13.11 24.74
C GLY A 533 -43.95 -14.62 24.49
N LEU A 534 -44.34 -15.40 25.51
CA LEU A 534 -44.70 -16.82 25.33
C LEU A 534 -45.90 -17.00 24.37
N LYS A 535 -46.77 -15.98 24.26
CA LYS A 535 -47.99 -15.99 23.44
C LYS A 535 -47.75 -16.11 21.92
N GLY A 536 -46.52 -15.91 21.44
CA GLY A 536 -46.13 -16.07 20.04
C GLY A 536 -45.11 -17.18 19.80
N SER A 537 -44.80 -17.97 20.84
CA SER A 537 -43.89 -19.11 20.76
C SER A 537 -44.66 -20.37 20.43
N ASP A 538 -44.07 -21.27 19.64
CA ASP A 538 -44.53 -22.65 19.44
C ASP A 538 -44.15 -23.55 20.63
N TYR A 539 -43.52 -22.98 21.67
CA TYR A 539 -43.11 -23.64 22.92
C TYR A 539 -43.77 -23.04 24.18
N PRO A 540 -45.09 -22.75 24.20
CA PRO A 540 -45.71 -22.01 25.30
C PRO A 540 -45.63 -22.76 26.64
N ASP A 541 -45.62 -24.09 26.61
CA ASP A 541 -45.60 -24.97 27.80
C ASP A 541 -44.23 -25.59 28.08
N THR A 542 -43.20 -25.24 27.30
CA THR A 542 -41.85 -25.81 27.48
C THR A 542 -41.07 -25.04 28.54
N LEU A 543 -40.54 -25.77 29.52
CA LEU A 543 -39.68 -25.21 30.56
C LEU A 543 -38.21 -25.45 30.20
N PHE A 544 -37.50 -24.39 29.83
CA PHE A 544 -36.08 -24.43 29.54
C PHE A 544 -35.27 -24.26 30.83
N LYS A 545 -34.30 -25.15 31.07
CA LYS A 545 -33.41 -25.16 32.24
C LYS A 545 -31.95 -24.87 31.89
N GLY A 546 -31.68 -24.44 30.65
CA GLY A 546 -30.34 -24.10 30.16
C GLY A 546 -29.94 -24.87 28.91
N GLU A 547 -30.90 -25.46 28.20
CA GLU A 547 -30.71 -26.16 26.93
C GLU A 547 -30.18 -25.18 25.88
N THR A 548 -29.33 -25.69 24.99
CA THR A 548 -28.81 -24.91 23.86
C THR A 548 -29.54 -25.28 22.59
N LEU A 549 -30.04 -24.29 21.87
CA LEU A 549 -30.76 -24.43 20.61
C LEU A 549 -30.08 -23.61 19.52
N GLN A 550 -29.91 -24.20 18.35
CA GLN A 550 -29.61 -23.44 17.14
C GLN A 550 -30.89 -22.73 16.68
N VAL A 551 -30.75 -21.46 16.35
CA VAL A 551 -31.87 -20.63 15.92
C VAL A 551 -31.50 -19.77 14.73
N LYS A 552 -32.47 -19.50 13.87
CA LYS A 552 -32.40 -18.54 12.77
C LYS A 552 -33.27 -17.33 13.09
N VAL A 553 -32.78 -16.12 12.81
CA VAL A 553 -33.55 -14.90 13.00
C VAL A 553 -34.10 -14.41 11.66
N ASP A 554 -35.41 -14.24 11.58
CA ASP A 554 -36.11 -13.72 10.40
C ASP A 554 -37.11 -12.62 10.76
N SER A 555 -37.64 -11.93 9.74
CA SER A 555 -38.77 -11.01 9.86
C SER A 555 -40.05 -11.73 9.43
N ASP A 556 -41.14 -11.54 10.15
CA ASP A 556 -42.43 -12.16 9.83
C ASP A 556 -43.55 -11.15 10.04
N SER A 557 -44.29 -10.85 8.96
CA SER A 557 -45.32 -9.81 8.94
C SER A 557 -46.43 -10.04 9.97
N ARG A 558 -46.64 -11.28 10.41
CA ARG A 558 -47.60 -11.63 11.48
C ARG A 558 -47.25 -11.01 12.83
N PHE A 559 -45.98 -10.70 13.05
CA PHE A 559 -45.47 -10.15 14.30
C PHE A 559 -45.08 -8.66 14.19
N GLY A 560 -45.52 -7.97 13.13
CA GLY A 560 -45.28 -6.54 12.95
C GLY A 560 -43.79 -6.19 12.84
N ASN A 561 -43.31 -5.22 13.63
CA ASN A 561 -41.92 -4.75 13.62
C ASN A 561 -40.96 -5.62 14.46
N TYR A 562 -41.41 -6.76 14.97
CA TYR A 562 -40.58 -7.66 15.77
C TYR A 562 -39.85 -8.67 14.88
N LEU A 563 -38.59 -8.95 15.22
CA LEU A 563 -37.83 -10.06 14.68
C LEU A 563 -38.24 -11.36 15.38
N VAL A 564 -38.15 -12.47 14.65
CA VAL A 564 -38.60 -13.79 15.10
C VAL A 564 -37.42 -14.75 15.13
N ALA A 565 -37.18 -15.39 16.28
CA ALA A 565 -36.22 -16.48 16.38
C ALA A 565 -36.92 -17.82 16.12
N ARG A 566 -36.38 -18.62 15.19
CA ARG A 566 -36.88 -19.96 14.83
C ARG A 566 -35.85 -21.02 15.13
N ASP A 567 -36.24 -22.19 15.59
CA ASP A 567 -35.33 -23.32 15.69
C ASP A 567 -35.02 -23.94 14.30
N THR A 568 -34.17 -24.97 14.26
CA THR A 568 -33.81 -25.68 13.01
C THR A 568 -34.99 -26.40 12.34
N SER A 569 -36.10 -26.61 13.04
CA SER A 569 -37.35 -27.17 12.50
C SER A 569 -38.30 -26.10 11.95
N GLY A 570 -37.94 -24.82 12.08
CA GLY A 570 -38.74 -23.67 11.66
C GLY A 570 -39.74 -23.16 12.71
N LYS A 571 -39.79 -23.78 13.89
CA LYS A 571 -40.70 -23.42 14.98
C LYS A 571 -40.28 -22.12 15.66
N VAL A 572 -41.25 -21.26 15.95
CA VAL A 572 -41.03 -19.96 16.59
C VAL A 572 -40.68 -20.16 18.06
N LEU A 573 -39.50 -19.72 18.46
CA LEU A 573 -39.09 -19.68 19.86
C LEU A 573 -39.65 -18.45 20.59
N GLY A 574 -39.75 -17.33 19.88
CA GLY A 574 -40.31 -16.08 20.39
C GLY A 574 -39.93 -14.89 19.52
N THR A 575 -40.38 -13.70 19.91
CA THR A 575 -40.13 -12.46 19.17
C THR A 575 -39.31 -11.46 19.99
N PHE A 576 -38.66 -10.52 19.32
CA PHE A 576 -37.88 -9.46 19.96
C PHE A 576 -37.83 -8.20 19.08
N THR A 577 -37.76 -7.03 19.72
CA THR A 577 -37.42 -5.76 19.05
C THR A 577 -35.91 -5.65 19.02
N GLU A 578 -35.34 -5.41 17.83
CA GLU A 578 -33.93 -5.10 17.52
C GLU A 578 -32.90 -5.27 18.65
N ILE A 579 -31.91 -6.15 18.42
CA ILE A 579 -30.97 -6.58 19.45
C ILE A 579 -30.18 -5.40 20.05
N ASP A 580 -30.25 -5.24 21.38
CA ASP A 580 -29.34 -4.38 22.15
C ASP A 580 -27.88 -4.86 22.01
N GLY A 581 -27.18 -4.33 21.00
CA GLY A 581 -25.72 -4.41 20.89
C GLY A 581 -25.13 -5.58 20.09
N ILE A 582 -25.93 -6.35 19.35
CA ILE A 582 -25.43 -7.25 18.30
C ILE A 582 -26.18 -6.93 16.99
N PRO A 583 -25.48 -6.58 15.89
CA PRO A 583 -26.13 -6.46 14.60
C PRO A 583 -26.58 -7.85 14.14
N VAL A 584 -27.91 -8.06 14.01
CA VAL A 584 -28.47 -9.29 13.45
C VAL A 584 -28.85 -9.07 12.00
N ASN A 585 -28.25 -9.86 11.10
CA ASN A 585 -28.74 -9.96 9.75
C ASN A 585 -29.89 -10.96 9.70
N LEU A 586 -30.93 -10.66 8.91
CA LEU A 586 -31.98 -11.62 8.61
C LEU A 586 -31.36 -12.87 7.97
N GLY A 587 -31.86 -14.04 8.35
CA GLY A 587 -31.36 -15.33 7.90
C GLY A 587 -30.13 -15.86 8.64
N GLN A 588 -29.62 -15.13 9.64
CA GLN A 588 -28.43 -15.52 10.39
C GLN A 588 -28.74 -16.55 11.49
N GLU A 589 -27.83 -17.51 11.68
CA GLU A 589 -27.95 -18.54 12.70
C GLU A 589 -27.14 -18.25 13.97
N PHE A 590 -27.72 -18.58 15.13
CA PHE A 590 -27.17 -18.38 16.46
C PHE A 590 -27.34 -19.63 17.29
N ARG A 591 -26.46 -19.84 18.28
CA ARG A 591 -26.70 -20.79 19.37
C ARG A 591 -27.20 -20.03 20.59
N LEU A 592 -28.43 -20.32 21.03
CA LEU A 592 -29.05 -19.73 22.21
C LEU A 592 -29.10 -20.73 23.36
N LYS A 593 -28.64 -20.34 24.55
CA LYS A 593 -28.97 -21.01 25.81
C LYS A 593 -30.30 -20.47 26.32
N LEU A 594 -31.27 -21.31 26.61
CA LEU A 594 -32.61 -20.85 27.03
C LEU A 594 -32.87 -21.14 28.50
N TYR A 595 -33.51 -20.20 29.19
CA TYR A 595 -33.95 -20.38 30.58
C TYR A 595 -35.34 -19.78 30.78
N THR A 596 -36.26 -20.56 31.36
CA THR A 596 -37.58 -20.06 31.71
C THR A 596 -37.52 -19.25 33.01
N ARG A 597 -38.03 -18.01 32.96
CA ARG A 597 -38.20 -17.15 34.13
C ARG A 597 -39.56 -17.34 34.77
N PHE A 598 -39.58 -17.41 36.10
CA PHE A 598 -40.80 -17.56 36.89
C PHE A 598 -41.15 -16.24 37.62
N SER A 599 -42.45 -16.00 37.78
CA SER A 599 -42.99 -14.91 38.62
C SER A 599 -42.78 -15.21 40.10
N LYS A 600 -43.04 -14.22 40.97
CA LYS A 600 -43.06 -14.43 42.43
C LYS A 600 -44.08 -15.50 42.88
N ALA A 601 -45.10 -15.78 42.07
CA ALA A 601 -46.08 -16.84 42.30
C ALA A 601 -45.69 -18.19 41.62
N ASN A 602 -44.41 -18.35 41.26
CA ASN A 602 -43.85 -19.53 40.61
C ASN A 602 -44.50 -19.95 39.28
N LYS A 603 -45.12 -19.00 38.56
CA LYS A 603 -45.67 -19.22 37.20
C LYS A 603 -44.65 -18.80 36.14
N PRO A 604 -44.46 -19.54 35.04
CA PRO A 604 -43.59 -19.13 33.94
C PRO A 604 -44.07 -17.80 33.35
N THR A 605 -43.13 -16.89 33.05
CA THR A 605 -43.42 -15.51 32.63
C THR A 605 -42.82 -15.15 31.27
N ARG A 606 -41.57 -15.57 31.02
CA ARG A 606 -40.87 -15.38 29.75
C ARG A 606 -39.68 -16.34 29.65
N ILE A 607 -39.09 -16.43 28.46
CA ILE A 607 -37.84 -17.16 28.21
C ILE A 607 -36.72 -16.12 28.09
N ASP A 608 -35.71 -16.23 28.95
CA ASP A 608 -34.44 -15.52 28.76
C ASP A 608 -33.56 -16.38 27.83
N ALA A 609 -32.92 -15.76 26.84
CA ALA A 609 -32.10 -16.44 25.85
C ALA A 609 -30.71 -15.83 25.79
N PHE A 610 -29.66 -16.65 25.88
CA PHE A 610 -28.28 -16.20 25.94
C PHE A 610 -27.58 -16.61 24.65
N VAL A 611 -27.05 -15.69 23.84
CA VAL A 611 -26.22 -16.11 22.70
C VAL A 611 -24.92 -16.67 23.25
N ILE A 612 -24.69 -17.94 22.94
CA ILE A 612 -23.46 -18.66 23.27
C ILE A 612 -22.43 -18.48 22.14
N GLY A 613 -22.87 -18.15 20.93
CA GLY A 613 -22.02 -17.85 19.78
C GLY A 613 -22.82 -17.89 18.47
N LYS A 614 -22.14 -17.56 17.36
CA LYS A 614 -22.68 -17.85 16.02
C LYS A 614 -22.58 -19.36 15.75
N SER A 615 -23.51 -19.89 14.96
CA SER A 615 -23.28 -21.19 14.34
C SER A 615 -22.07 -21.03 13.40
N ALA A 616 -21.08 -21.92 13.49
CA ALA A 616 -20.02 -21.94 12.48
C ALA A 616 -20.70 -22.30 11.16
N ALA A 617 -20.55 -21.43 10.16
CA ALA A 617 -20.95 -21.75 8.79
C ALA A 617 -19.93 -22.70 8.17
#